data_AF-A0A6N4W206-F1
#
_entry.id   AF-A0A6N4W206-F1
#
_cell.length_a   1.000
_cell.length_b   1.000
_cell.length_c   1.000
_cell.angle_alpha   90.00
_cell.angle_beta   90.00
_cell.angle_gamma   90.00
#
_symmetry.space_group_name_H-M   'P 1'
#
loop_
_entity.id
_entity.type
_entity.pdbx_description
1 polymer ?
#
loop_
_entity_poly.entity_id
_entity_poly.type
_entity_poly.pdbx_seq_one_letter_code
_entity_poly.pdbx_strand_id
1 'polypeptide(L)'
;MRTHYRTRGFSTRPQRSARSHRVLRPVAGQCFEIDIRPENNRWVIAVPEINAVTDAADRAAVELAARECIATHTGIPIGYISVWVRD
;
A
#
# COMPACT_ATOMS: atom_id res chain seq x y z
N MET A 1 -25.69 15.90 -46.93
CA MET A 1 -24.79 16.46 -45.89
C MET A 1 -25.58 16.65 -44.60
N ARG A 2 -25.70 15.58 -43.81
CA ARG A 2 -26.31 15.56 -42.48
C ARG A 2 -25.75 14.34 -41.75
N THR A 3 -24.94 14.55 -40.71
CA THR A 3 -24.51 13.48 -39.82
C THR A 3 -24.52 14.01 -38.40
N HIS A 4 -25.20 13.27 -37.55
CA HIS A 4 -25.68 13.62 -36.22
C HIS A 4 -24.56 13.60 -35.19
N TYR A 5 -24.56 14.58 -34.29
CA TYR A 5 -23.82 14.54 -33.03
C TYR A 5 -24.43 13.45 -32.13
N ARG A 6 -23.60 12.62 -31.51
CA ARG A 6 -24.07 11.59 -30.56
C ARG A 6 -23.26 11.67 -29.26
N THR A 7 -23.86 12.35 -28.30
CA THR A 7 -23.53 12.33 -26.87
C THR A 7 -23.97 11.00 -26.26
N ARG A 8 -23.16 10.41 -25.36
CA ARG A 8 -23.52 9.42 -24.31
C ARG A 8 -22.21 8.98 -23.67
N GLY A 9 -22.01 8.91 -22.37
CA GLY A 9 -22.87 9.00 -21.20
C GLY A 9 -22.10 8.25 -20.11
N PHE A 10 -21.67 8.95 -19.07
CA PHE A 10 -21.00 8.34 -17.92
C PHE A 10 -21.97 7.40 -17.22
N SER A 11 -21.58 6.14 -16.99
CA SER A 11 -22.29 5.23 -16.11
C SER A 11 -21.31 4.65 -15.10
N THR A 12 -21.61 4.90 -13.83
CA THR A 12 -20.85 4.49 -12.66
C THR A 12 -21.36 3.16 -12.13
N ARG A 13 -20.41 2.25 -11.85
CA ARG A 13 -20.45 1.12 -10.88
C ARG A 13 -21.38 -0.07 -11.22
N PRO A 14 -21.27 -1.21 -10.51
CA PRO A 14 -20.13 -1.83 -9.81
C PRO A 14 -19.95 -3.30 -10.23
N GLN A 15 -18.73 -3.87 -10.16
CA GLN A 15 -18.59 -5.33 -10.27
C GLN A 15 -17.87 -5.91 -9.05
N ARG A 16 -18.67 -6.17 -8.03
CA ARG A 16 -18.36 -7.11 -6.95
C ARG A 16 -18.65 -8.51 -7.51
N SER A 17 -17.64 -9.30 -7.86
CA SER A 17 -17.83 -10.75 -8.02
C SER A 17 -16.53 -11.56 -7.92
N ALA A 18 -16.69 -12.71 -7.26
CA ALA A 18 -15.86 -13.91 -7.30
C ALA A 18 -14.47 -13.88 -6.63
N ARG A 19 -14.46 -14.21 -5.33
CA ARG A 19 -13.33 -14.85 -4.66
C ARG A 19 -13.03 -16.18 -5.37
N SER A 20 -12.15 -16.14 -6.37
CA SER A 20 -11.51 -17.34 -6.88
C SER A 20 -10.51 -17.83 -5.84
N HIS A 21 -10.56 -19.12 -5.52
CA HIS A 21 -9.54 -19.85 -4.77
C HIS A 21 -8.21 -19.71 -5.55
N ARG A 22 -7.47 -18.61 -5.32
CA ARG A 22 -6.15 -18.40 -5.91
C ARG A 22 -5.22 -19.36 -5.21
N VAL A 23 -4.78 -20.37 -5.97
CA VAL A 23 -3.51 -21.06 -5.71
C VAL A 23 -2.48 -19.96 -5.41
N LEU A 24 -2.03 -19.88 -4.16
CA LEU A 24 -0.97 -18.97 -3.71
C LEU A 24 0.30 -19.37 -4.46
N ARG A 25 0.42 -18.95 -5.72
CA ARG A 25 1.73 -18.75 -6.36
C ARG A 25 2.55 -17.89 -5.40
N PRO A 26 3.88 -18.05 -5.33
CA PRO A 26 4.70 -17.18 -4.50
C PRO A 26 4.34 -15.75 -4.87
N VAL A 27 3.62 -15.06 -3.97
CA VAL A 27 3.38 -13.63 -4.11
C VAL A 27 4.79 -13.07 -4.04
N ALA A 28 5.28 -12.52 -5.15
CA ALA A 28 6.48 -11.72 -5.11
C ALA A 28 6.27 -10.70 -3.98
N GLY A 29 7.17 -10.69 -3.00
CA GLY A 29 7.05 -9.79 -1.86
C GLY A 29 6.82 -8.37 -2.38
N GLN A 30 5.83 -7.68 -1.84
CA GLN A 30 5.51 -6.33 -2.26
C GLN A 30 6.47 -5.39 -1.54
N CYS A 31 7.26 -4.64 -2.32
CA CYS A 31 8.18 -3.65 -1.80
C CYS A 31 7.46 -2.32 -1.63
N PHE A 32 7.62 -1.71 -0.46
CA PHE A 32 7.09 -0.39 -0.14
C PHE A 32 8.25 0.55 0.18
N GLU A 33 8.18 1.76 -0.38
CA GLU A 33 9.08 2.85 -0.01
C GLU A 33 8.60 3.51 1.27
N ILE A 34 9.52 3.68 2.22
CA ILE A 34 9.27 4.38 3.48
C ILE A 34 10.25 5.54 3.62
N ASP A 35 9.72 6.70 4.00
CA ASP A 35 10.52 7.84 4.40
C ASP A 35 10.68 7.81 5.91
N ILE A 36 11.92 7.84 6.39
CA ILE A 36 12.21 7.85 7.83
C ILE A 36 12.78 9.19 8.24
N ARG A 37 12.30 9.74 9.36
CA ARG A 37 12.81 10.99 9.91
C ARG A 37 12.98 10.86 11.42
N PRO A 38 14.15 11.19 11.97
CA PRO A 38 14.31 11.25 13.42
C PRO A 38 13.57 12.49 13.96
N GLU A 39 12.62 12.28 14.87
CA GLU A 39 11.85 13.33 15.53
C GLU A 39 11.71 13.00 17.02
N ASN A 40 12.11 13.93 17.90
CA ASN A 40 11.98 13.82 19.36
C ASN A 40 12.43 12.46 19.94
N ASN A 41 13.61 11.99 19.52
CA ASN A 41 14.20 10.73 19.98
C ASN A 41 13.41 9.47 19.55
N ARG A 42 12.51 9.62 18.58
CA ARG A 42 11.80 8.55 17.86
C ARG A 42 12.07 8.67 16.37
N TRP A 43 11.73 7.62 15.63
CA TRP A 43 11.76 7.58 14.19
C TRP A 43 10.33 7.64 13.67
N VAL A 44 10.01 8.73 12.96
CA VAL A 44 8.76 8.86 12.23
C VAL A 44 8.92 8.22 10.88
N ILE A 45 7.95 7.41 10.49
CA ILE A 45 7.98 6.54 9.33
C ILE A 45 6.74 6.85 8.51
N ALA A 46 6.94 7.47 7.36
CA ALA A 46 5.87 7.76 6.42
C ALA A 46 5.91 6.75 5.29
N VAL A 47 4.76 6.15 4.98
CA VAL A 47 4.57 5.25 3.85
C VAL A 47 3.67 5.96 2.83
N PRO A 48 4.24 6.71 1.87
CA PRO A 48 3.46 7.52 0.93
C PRO A 48 2.50 6.70 0.06
N GLU A 49 2.85 5.44 -0.26
CA GLU A 49 2.01 4.56 -1.09
C GLU A 49 0.64 4.26 -0.48
N ILE A 50 0.57 4.18 0.85
CA ILE A 50 -0.67 3.90 1.58
C ILE A 50 -1.14 5.10 2.41
N ASN A 51 -0.49 6.26 2.25
CA ASN A 51 -0.69 7.47 3.08
C ASN A 51 -0.74 7.15 4.59
N ALA A 52 0.11 6.23 5.05
CA ALA A 52 0.18 5.84 6.45
C ALA A 52 1.39 6.49 7.12
N VAL A 53 1.25 6.81 8.39
CA VAL A 53 2.34 7.33 9.23
C VAL A 53 2.37 6.51 10.51
N THR A 54 3.56 6.06 10.88
CA THR A 54 3.81 5.33 12.13
C THR A 54 5.12 5.81 12.75
N ASP A 55 5.38 5.44 13.99
CA ASP A 55 6.57 5.84 14.72
C ASP A 55 7.19 4.65 15.44
N ALA A 56 8.52 4.68 15.59
CA ALA A 56 9.29 3.64 16.27
C ALA A 56 10.34 4.24 17.18
N ALA A 57 10.68 3.54 18.27
CA ALA A 57 11.74 3.96 19.19
C ALA A 57 13.14 3.82 18.56
N ASP A 58 13.36 2.75 17.80
CA ASP A 58 14.67 2.37 17.27
C ASP A 58 14.61 2.10 15.77
N ARG A 59 15.74 2.30 15.07
CA ARG A 59 15.87 1.98 13.64
C ARG A 59 15.58 0.51 13.33
N ALA A 60 15.92 -0.40 14.24
CA ALA A 60 15.58 -1.83 14.09
C ALA A 60 14.06 -2.09 14.20
N ALA A 61 13.34 -1.26 14.97
CA ALA A 61 11.90 -1.34 15.10
C ALA A 61 11.16 -0.63 13.95
N VAL A 62 11.82 0.30 13.24
CA VAL A 62 11.24 1.02 12.10
C VAL A 62 10.73 0.07 11.02
N GLU A 63 11.57 -0.88 10.58
CA GLU A 63 11.19 -1.81 9.52
C GLU A 63 10.06 -2.75 9.94
N LEU A 64 10.01 -3.15 11.22
CA LEU A 64 8.93 -3.97 11.74
C LEU A 64 7.63 -3.17 11.85
N ALA A 65 7.66 -1.99 12.45
CA ALA A 65 6.51 -1.10 12.59
C ALA A 65 5.91 -0.71 11.23
N ALA A 66 6.76 -0.41 10.24
CA ALA A 66 6.33 -0.17 8.87
C ALA A 66 5.60 -1.39 8.29
N ARG A 67 6.19 -2.58 8.38
CA ARG A 67 5.58 -3.80 7.84
C ARG A 67 4.29 -4.17 8.55
N GLU A 68 4.19 -3.99 9.87
CA GLU A 68 2.97 -4.22 10.64
C GLU A 68 1.85 -3.23 10.26
N CYS A 69 2.21 -1.95 10.09
CA CYS A 69 1.28 -0.93 9.63
C CYS A 69 0.75 -1.26 8.23
N ILE A 70 1.64 -1.61 7.29
CA ILE A 70 1.27 -2.01 5.93
C ILE A 70 0.43 -3.29 5.94
N ALA A 71 0.79 -4.29 6.73
CA ALA A 71 0.04 -5.54 6.85
C ALA A 71 -1.39 -5.29 7.32
N THR A 72 -1.55 -4.42 8.32
CA THR A 72 -2.85 -4.03 8.86
C THR A 72 -3.68 -3.24 7.84
N HIS A 73 -3.03 -2.35 7.09
CA HIS A 73 -3.70 -1.48 6.13
C HIS A 73 -4.10 -2.20 4.83
N THR A 74 -3.24 -3.10 4.34
CA THR A 74 -3.41 -3.78 3.05
C THR A 74 -3.99 -5.18 3.17
N GLY A 75 -3.87 -5.82 4.35
CA GLY A 75 -4.20 -7.22 4.56
C GLY A 75 -3.16 -8.20 3.99
N ILE A 76 -1.99 -7.71 3.54
CA ILE A 76 -0.87 -8.55 3.09
C ILE A 76 -0.18 -9.15 4.32
N PRO A 77 0.18 -10.45 4.34
CA PRO A 77 0.90 -11.00 5.48
C PRO A 77 2.31 -10.41 5.57
N ILE A 78 2.77 -10.13 6.79
CA ILE A 78 4.04 -9.43 7.05
C ILE A 78 5.27 -10.06 6.38
N GLY A 79 5.28 -11.38 6.18
CA GLY A 79 6.35 -12.11 5.49
C GLY A 79 6.43 -11.88 3.98
N TYR A 80 5.42 -11.23 3.39
CA TYR A 80 5.38 -10.85 1.98
C TYR A 80 5.54 -9.33 1.79
N ILE A 81 5.89 -8.59 2.84
CA ILE A 81 6.06 -7.15 2.81
C ILE A 81 7.55 -6.87 2.96
N SER A 82 8.12 -6.29 1.91
CA SER A 82 9.48 -5.74 1.93
C SER A 82 9.38 -4.23 2.09
N VAL A 83 10.25 -3.64 2.89
CA VAL A 83 10.33 -2.18 3.05
C VAL A 83 11.70 -1.72 2.63
N TRP A 84 11.75 -0.60 1.91
CA TRP A 84 12.98 0.07 1.53
C TRP A 84 12.93 1.49 2.09
N VAL A 85 13.99 1.87 2.80
CA VAL A 85 14.13 3.22 3.34
C VAL A 85 14.72 4.12 2.28
N ARG A 86 14.03 5.20 1.96
CA ARG A 86 14.58 6.30 1.18
C ARG A 86 15.48 7.15 2.09
N ASP A 87 16.79 7.10 1.85
CA ASP A 87 17.80 7.97 2.51
C ASP A 87 17.72 9.41 1.97
#